data_AF-A0A669DXV8-F1
#
_entry.id   AF-A0A669DXV8-F1
#
_cell.length_a   1.000
_cell.length_b   1.000
_cell.length_c   1.000
_cell.angle_alpha   90.00
_cell.angle_beta   90.00
_cell.angle_gamma   90.00
#
_symmetry.space_group_name_H-M   'P 1'
#
loop_
_entity.id
_entity.type
_entity.pdbx_description
1 polymer ?
#
loop_
_entity_poly.entity_id
_entity_poly.type
_entity_poly.pdbx_seq_one_letter_code
_entity_poly.pdbx_strand_id
1 'polypeptide(L)'
;MGVLVASHPANACTTIDPPPPLPPSFNATTTKFVVLIKRYDCNFDIKVLNAQQAGYDAAIVHNVYSEILLNMNYSNETIAEQINIPSVFTSYYASHILRNYIIPEQG
;
A
#
# COMPACT_ATOMS: atom_id res chain seq x y z
N MET A 1 -5.38 11.77 9.86
CA MET A 1 -4.48 10.80 10.54
C MET A 1 -4.37 9.57 9.65
N GLY A 2 -3.20 8.92 9.55
CA GLY A 2 -3.00 7.76 8.67
C GLY A 2 -2.77 6.48 9.49
N VAL A 3 -3.42 5.39 9.10
CA VAL A 3 -3.18 4.04 9.64
C VAL A 3 -2.49 3.22 8.57
N LEU A 4 -1.32 2.67 8.91
CA LEU A 4 -0.56 1.82 8.01
C LEU A 4 -1.00 0.36 8.16
N VAL A 5 -1.25 -0.30 7.04
CA VAL A 5 -1.72 -1.69 6.96
C VAL A 5 -0.80 -2.49 6.04
N ALA A 6 -0.39 -3.69 6.44
CA ALA A 6 0.35 -4.58 5.54
C ALA A 6 -0.60 -5.18 4.50
N SER A 7 -0.21 -5.18 3.24
CA SER A 7 -0.99 -5.81 2.18
C SER A 7 -1.07 -7.33 2.34
N HIS A 8 -2.24 -7.91 2.05
CA HIS A 8 -2.43 -9.35 1.88
C HIS A 8 -3.30 -9.61 0.62
N PRO A 9 -2.81 -10.30 -0.42
CA PRO A 9 -1.43 -10.78 -0.60
C PRO A 9 -0.36 -9.68 -0.61
N ALA A 10 0.82 -9.97 -0.07
CA ALA A 10 1.85 -8.96 0.20
C ALA A 10 2.38 -8.20 -1.03
N ASN A 11 2.24 -8.76 -2.23
CA ASN A 11 2.66 -8.14 -3.48
C ASN A 11 1.54 -7.35 -4.17
N ALA A 12 0.29 -7.42 -3.71
CA ALA A 12 -0.88 -6.79 -4.33
C ALA A 12 -1.01 -7.01 -5.85
N CYS A 13 -0.58 -8.16 -6.37
CA CYS A 13 -0.70 -8.47 -7.80
C CYS A 13 -2.09 -8.97 -8.19
N THR A 14 -2.88 -9.35 -7.20
CA THR A 14 -4.31 -9.67 -7.31
C THR A 14 -5.10 -8.78 -6.34
N THR A 15 -6.42 -8.95 -6.30
CA THR A 15 -7.27 -8.37 -5.25
C THR A 15 -6.66 -8.65 -3.87
N ILE A 16 -6.65 -7.62 -3.02
CA ILE A 16 -6.12 -7.66 -1.66
C ILE A 16 -7.24 -7.43 -0.65
N ASP A 17 -6.99 -7.80 0.60
CA ASP A 17 -7.92 -7.56 1.71
C ASP A 17 -8.17 -6.06 1.91
N PRO A 18 -9.43 -5.66 2.19
CA PRO A 18 -9.77 -4.27 2.49
C PRO A 18 -9.12 -3.82 3.82
N PRO A 19 -9.06 -2.51 4.09
CA PRO A 19 -8.57 -2.01 5.37
C PRO A 19 -9.37 -2.61 6.55
N PRO A 20 -8.72 -2.91 7.68
CA PRO A 20 -9.38 -3.47 8.84
C PRO A 20 -10.36 -2.46 9.48
N PRO A 21 -11.35 -2.93 10.25
CA PRO A 21 -12.21 -2.04 11.02
C PRO A 21 -11.40 -1.13 11.95
N LEU A 22 -11.74 0.15 12.00
CA LEU A 22 -11.09 1.08 12.91
C LEU A 22 -11.50 0.79 14.37
N PRO A 23 -10.57 0.81 15.32
CA PRO A 23 -10.90 0.77 16.74
C PRO A 23 -11.77 1.98 17.13
N PRO A 24 -12.58 1.90 18.20
CA PRO A 24 -13.48 2.98 18.62
C PRO A 24 -12.79 4.32 18.90
N SER A 25 -11.48 4.30 19.20
CA SER A 25 -10.68 5.50 19.44
C SER A 25 -10.35 6.29 18.16
N PHE A 26 -10.61 5.73 16.98
CA PHE A 26 -10.32 6.34 15.69
C PHE A 26 -11.60 6.91 15.06
N ASN A 27 -11.49 8.10 14.47
CA ASN A 27 -12.60 8.70 13.74
C ASN A 27 -12.59 8.20 12.29
N ALA A 28 -13.66 7.50 11.88
CA ALA A 28 -13.77 6.91 10.55
C ALA A 28 -13.85 7.93 9.40
N THR A 29 -14.24 9.18 9.65
CA THR A 29 -14.32 10.20 8.58
C THR A 29 -12.98 10.89 8.31
N THR A 30 -12.06 10.89 9.28
CA THR A 30 -10.77 11.60 9.19
C THR A 30 -9.55 10.69 9.20
N THR A 31 -9.74 9.41 9.53
CA THR A 31 -8.69 8.39 9.47
C THR A 31 -8.59 7.86 8.05
N LYS A 32 -7.36 7.80 7.54
CA LYS A 32 -7.03 7.35 6.20
C LYS A 32 -6.20 6.08 6.27
N PHE A 33 -6.43 5.15 5.37
CA PHE A 33 -5.71 3.89 5.33
C PHE A 33 -4.63 3.91 4.25
N VAL A 34 -3.41 3.55 4.66
CA VAL A 34 -2.25 3.49 3.80
C VAL A 34 -1.79 2.04 3.76
N VAL A 35 -1.72 1.45 2.57
CA VAL A 35 -1.25 0.07 2.43
C VAL A 35 0.27 0.03 2.17
N LEU A 36 0.97 -0.91 2.82
CA LEU A 36 2.37 -1.23 2.58
C LEU A 36 2.48 -2.49 1.70
N ILE A 37 3.03 -2.35 0.50
CA ILE A 37 3.08 -3.39 -0.54
C ILE A 37 4.53 -3.74 -0.88
N LYS A 38 4.83 -5.02 -1.06
CA LYS A 38 6.13 -5.51 -1.55
C LYS A 38 6.21 -5.44 -3.08
N ARG A 39 7.36 -5.00 -3.63
CA ARG A 39 7.54 -4.72 -5.06
C ARG A 39 7.49 -5.93 -6.04
N TYR A 40 7.62 -7.18 -5.60
CA TYR A 40 7.85 -8.31 -6.50
C TYR A 40 6.64 -8.72 -7.37
N ASP A 41 6.86 -9.56 -8.39
CA ASP A 41 5.91 -10.23 -9.32
C ASP A 41 5.14 -9.39 -10.36
N CYS A 42 4.79 -8.13 -10.09
CA CYS A 42 3.99 -7.32 -11.02
C CYS A 42 4.40 -5.84 -11.01
N ASN A 43 3.89 -5.09 -11.98
CA ASN A 43 4.17 -3.66 -12.14
C ASN A 43 3.49 -2.79 -11.06
N PHE A 44 3.99 -1.57 -10.88
CA PHE A 44 3.55 -0.67 -9.81
C PHE A 44 2.10 -0.22 -9.99
N ASP A 45 1.68 0.03 -11.22
CA ASP A 45 0.30 0.39 -11.58
C ASP A 45 -0.72 -0.66 -11.12
N ILE A 46 -0.45 -1.95 -11.38
CA ILE A 46 -1.31 -3.06 -10.95
C ILE A 46 -1.44 -3.08 -9.42
N LYS A 47 -0.32 -2.91 -8.70
CA LYS A 47 -0.30 -2.89 -7.22
C LYS A 47 -1.17 -1.79 -6.66
N VAL A 48 -1.01 -0.58 -7.18
CA VAL A 48 -1.73 0.61 -6.69
C VAL A 48 -3.20 0.56 -7.10
N LEU A 49 -3.51 0.02 -8.29
CA LEU A 49 -4.90 -0.18 -8.70
C LEU A 49 -5.63 -1.18 -7.79
N ASN A 50 -5.01 -2.32 -7.47
CA ASN A 50 -5.61 -3.29 -6.54
C ASN A 50 -5.80 -2.69 -5.13
N ALA A 51 -4.86 -1.87 -4.66
CA ALA A 51 -5.01 -1.13 -3.41
C ALA A 51 -6.18 -0.16 -3.43
N GLN A 52 -6.33 0.60 -4.51
CA GLN A 52 -7.46 1.51 -4.70
C GLN A 52 -8.79 0.75 -4.70
N GLN A 53 -8.86 -0.37 -5.44
CA GLN A 53 -10.07 -1.18 -5.53
C GLN A 53 -10.46 -1.82 -4.18
N ALA A 54 -9.49 -2.12 -3.32
CA ALA A 54 -9.72 -2.59 -1.96
C ALA A 54 -10.15 -1.49 -0.98
N GLY A 55 -10.14 -0.21 -1.39
CA GLY A 55 -10.61 0.92 -0.58
C GLY A 55 -9.54 1.60 0.26
N TYR A 56 -8.24 1.40 -0.05
CA TYR A 56 -7.17 2.18 0.58
C TYR A 56 -7.12 3.61 0.04
N ASP A 57 -6.70 4.56 0.87
CA ASP A 57 -6.58 5.97 0.50
C ASP A 57 -5.19 6.32 -0.09
N ALA A 58 -4.17 5.49 0.16
CA ALA A 58 -2.82 5.66 -0.37
C ALA A 58 -2.04 4.34 -0.37
N ALA A 59 -0.98 4.27 -1.19
CA ALA A 59 -0.12 3.09 -1.28
C ALA A 59 1.37 3.43 -1.11
N ILE A 60 2.07 2.66 -0.29
CA ILE A 60 3.53 2.67 -0.19
C ILE A 60 4.03 1.35 -0.75
N VAL A 61 4.67 1.38 -1.91
CA VAL A 61 5.38 0.22 -2.45
C VAL A 61 6.81 0.27 -1.97
N HIS A 62 7.33 -0.82 -1.42
CA HIS A 62 8.70 -0.86 -0.94
C HIS A 62 9.53 -1.92 -1.64
N ASN A 63 10.82 -1.64 -1.75
CA ASN A 63 11.77 -2.57 -2.33
C ASN A 63 11.98 -3.81 -1.43
N VAL A 64 12.50 -4.87 -2.01
CA VAL A 64 12.74 -6.15 -1.33
C VAL A 64 14.23 -6.44 -1.37
N TYR A 65 14.86 -6.55 -0.19
CA TYR A 65 16.30 -6.80 -0.03
C TYR A 65 17.21 -5.78 -0.74
N SER A 66 16.75 -4.55 -0.93
CA SER A 66 17.52 -3.49 -1.58
C SER A 66 17.09 -2.11 -1.09
N GLU A 67 18.05 -1.19 -1.01
CA GLU A 67 17.80 0.21 -0.65
C GLU A 67 17.70 1.14 -1.86
N ILE A 68 17.90 0.61 -3.07
CA ILE A 68 17.85 1.39 -4.31
C ILE A 68 16.40 1.85 -4.54
N LEU A 69 16.24 3.15 -4.74
CA LEU A 69 14.97 3.75 -5.15
C LEU A 69 14.82 3.67 -6.67
N LEU A 70 13.58 3.47 -7.11
CA LEU A 70 13.25 3.27 -8.51
C LEU A 70 12.05 4.12 -8.88
N ASN A 71 12.01 4.54 -10.13
CA ASN A 71 10.84 5.18 -10.68
C ASN A 71 9.69 4.18 -10.76
N MET A 72 8.54 4.57 -10.24
CA MET A 72 7.31 3.80 -10.37
C MET A 72 6.79 3.93 -11.79
N ASN A 73 7.28 3.05 -12.67
CA ASN A 73 6.79 2.99 -14.05
C ASN A 73 5.46 2.24 -14.12
N TYR A 74 4.65 2.58 -15.12
CA TYR A 74 3.44 1.87 -15.47
C TYR A 74 3.69 0.94 -16.65
N SER A 75 2.87 -0.11 -16.74
CA SER A 75 2.88 -1.08 -17.82
C SER A 75 1.88 -0.77 -18.91
N ASN A 76 0.81 -0.06 -18.55
CA ASN A 76 -0.25 0.34 -19.45
C ASN A 76 -0.77 1.73 -19.05
N GLU A 77 -0.75 2.67 -19.99
CA GLU A 77 -1.18 4.06 -19.76
C GLU A 77 -2.64 4.15 -19.30
N THR A 78 -3.52 3.32 -19.88
CA THR A 78 -4.94 3.26 -19.49
C THR A 78 -5.12 2.76 -18.04
N ILE A 79 -4.22 1.92 -17.54
CA ILE A 79 -4.24 1.51 -16.12
C ILE A 79 -3.76 2.66 -15.23
N ALA A 80 -2.68 3.35 -15.64
CA ALA A 80 -2.15 4.49 -14.90
C ALA A 80 -3.18 5.62 -14.74
N GLU A 81 -3.96 5.90 -15.78
CA GLU A 81 -5.04 6.91 -15.76
C GLU A 81 -6.18 6.58 -14.79
N GLN A 82 -6.38 5.31 -14.44
CA GLN A 82 -7.41 4.89 -13.48
C GLN A 82 -6.99 5.07 -12.02
N ILE A 83 -5.71 5.35 -11.76
CA ILE A 83 -5.15 5.45 -10.41
C ILE A 83 -5.32 6.87 -9.89
N ASN A 84 -6.10 7.00 -8.82
CA ASN A 84 -6.47 8.27 -8.19
C ASN A 84 -5.88 8.41 -6.78
N ILE A 85 -5.38 7.32 -6.18
CA ILE A 85 -4.76 7.38 -4.85
C ILE A 85 -3.28 7.78 -4.96
N PRO A 86 -2.77 8.63 -4.05
CA PRO A 86 -1.35 8.91 -3.98
C PRO A 86 -0.56 7.63 -3.71
N SER A 87 0.56 7.48 -4.40
CA SER A 87 1.46 6.35 -4.20
C SER A 87 2.93 6.77 -4.23
N VAL A 88 3.74 6.10 -3.42
CA VAL A 88 5.18 6.37 -3.30
C VAL A 88 5.98 5.08 -3.24
N PHE A 89 7.24 5.17 -3.66
CA PHE A 89 8.20 4.08 -3.55
C PHE A 89 9.22 4.34 -2.43
N THR A 90 9.55 3.29 -1.66
CA THR A 90 10.55 3.40 -0.59
C THR A 90 11.49 2.20 -0.51
N SER A 91 12.53 2.35 0.31
CA SER A 91 13.61 1.38 0.47
C SER A 91 13.19 0.19 1.34
N TYR A 92 13.97 -0.90 1.31
CA TYR A 92 13.70 -2.06 2.17
C TYR A 92 13.86 -1.72 3.66
N TYR A 93 14.89 -0.95 4.03
CA TYR A 93 15.10 -0.47 5.40
C TYR A 93 13.94 0.40 5.89
N ALA A 94 13.49 1.38 5.09
CA ALA A 94 12.35 2.20 5.45
C ALA A 94 11.09 1.37 5.69
N SER A 95 10.85 0.32 4.89
CA SER A 95 9.74 -0.61 5.10
C SER A 95 9.81 -1.35 6.43
N HIS A 96 11.01 -1.70 6.89
CA HIS A 96 11.21 -2.36 8.18
C HIS A 96 10.89 -1.45 9.34
N ILE A 97 11.29 -0.18 9.26
CA ILE A 97 10.90 0.83 10.25
C ILE A 97 9.38 1.01 10.24
N LEU A 98 8.77 1.13 9.06
CA LEU A 98 7.32 1.30 8.91
C LEU A 98 6.51 0.15 9.53
N ARG A 99 6.99 -1.09 9.44
CA ARG A 99 6.32 -2.26 10.06
C ARG A 99 6.15 -2.14 11.58
N ASN A 100 7.01 -1.39 12.26
CA ASN A 100 6.90 -1.16 13.70
C ASN A 100 5.72 -0.24 14.07
N TYR A 101 5.11 0.42 13.09
CA TYR A 101 3.97 1.34 13.26
C TYR A 101 2.68 0.80 12.64
N ILE A 102 2.68 -0.43 12.12
CA ILE A 102 1.46 -1.08 11.66
C ILE A 102 0.60 -1.36 12.88
N ILE A 103 -0.66 -0.92 12.85
CA ILE A 103 -1.61 -1.25 13.90
C ILE A 103 -1.92 -2.75 13.74
N PRO A 104 -1.64 -3.59 14.74
CA PRO A 104 -1.97 -5.01 14.66
C PRO A 104 -3.49 -5.17 14.55
N GLU A 105 -3.94 -6.13 13.74
CA GLU A 105 -5.34 -6.51 13.75
C GLU A 105 -5.73 -6.92 15.17
N GLN A 106 -6.76 -6.30 15.72
CA GLN A 106 -7.42 -6.84 16.90
C GLN A 106 -8.19 -8.06 16.42
N GLY A 107 -7.63 -9.24 16.70
CA GLY A 107 -8.30 -10.52 16.49
C GLY A 107 -9.58 -10.66 17.30
#